data_AF-A0A520BU63-F1
#
_entry.id   AF-A0A520BU63-F1
#
_cell.length_a   1.000
_cell.length_b   1.000
_cell.length_c   1.000
_cell.angle_alpha   90.00
_cell.angle_beta   90.00
_cell.angle_gamma   90.00
#
_symmetry.space_group_name_H-M   'P 1'
#
loop_
_entity.id
_entity.type
_entity.pdbx_description
1 polymer ?
#
loop_
_entity_poly.entity_id
_entity_poly.type
_entity_poly.pdbx_seq_one_letter_code
_entity_poly.pdbx_strand_id
1 'polypeptide(L)'
;MTTTCKNCNTLFEGKICNQCGQKASVKELNLHDVVHEAWHGITHTDNGILRLIKDLFLCPKSVYVNYFSGQRKKYFSPVTFFLISAGILLFLGVKIFDYEDYRIKEFNEFGRYALLETKFKTLLLLPFEIFITWILFRNRYNLAKNIVFWLYLNGFLFT
;
A
#
# COMPACT_ATOMS: atom_id res chain seq x y z
N MET A 1 -30.03 15.57 5.82
CA MET A 1 -29.71 14.21 6.32
C MET A 1 -28.30 14.24 6.87
N THR A 2 -28.14 14.15 8.19
CA THR A 2 -26.85 14.05 8.86
C THR A 2 -26.27 12.66 8.63
N THR A 3 -24.98 12.58 8.30
CA THR A 3 -24.26 11.30 8.10
C THR A 3 -23.10 11.23 9.07
N THR A 4 -22.85 10.04 9.65
CA THR A 4 -21.67 9.82 10.49
C THR A 4 -20.48 9.48 9.61
N CYS A 5 -19.37 10.21 9.76
CA CYS A 5 -18.15 9.97 9.00
C CYS A 5 -17.50 8.64 9.42
N LYS A 6 -17.19 7.76 8.46
CA LYS A 6 -16.54 6.47 8.75
C LYS A 6 -15.12 6.63 9.31
N ASN A 7 -14.41 7.71 8.96
CA ASN A 7 -13.00 7.92 9.32
C ASN A 7 -12.79 8.61 10.68
N CYS A 8 -13.58 9.64 11.01
CA CYS A 8 -13.43 10.41 12.25
C CYS A 8 -14.65 10.33 13.19
N ASN A 9 -15.69 9.58 12.82
CA ASN A 9 -16.94 9.43 13.58
C ASN A 9 -17.71 10.73 13.86
N THR A 10 -17.34 11.85 13.23
CA THR A 10 -18.08 13.11 13.36
C THR A 10 -19.39 13.06 12.57
N LEU A 11 -20.47 13.56 13.16
CA LEU A 11 -21.71 13.87 12.45
C LEU A 11 -21.53 15.11 11.60
N PHE A 12 -21.85 15.03 10.32
CA PHE A 12 -21.78 16.17 9.41
C PHE A 12 -22.92 16.15 8.39
N GLU A 13 -23.15 17.30 7.78
CA GLU A 13 -24.10 17.47 6.68
C GLU A 13 -23.35 17.83 5.39
N GLY A 14 -23.86 17.34 4.26
CA GLY A 14 -23.27 17.57 2.95
C GLY A 14 -22.49 16.37 2.40
N LYS A 15 -21.77 16.59 1.28
CA LYS A 15 -21.11 15.52 0.53
C LYS A 15 -19.72 15.18 1.06
N ILE A 16 -19.10 16.03 1.86
CA ILE A 16 -17.73 15.91 2.35
C ILE A 16 -17.71 16.27 3.84
N CYS A 17 -17.04 15.46 4.65
CA CYS A 17 -16.84 15.70 6.07
C CYS A 17 -15.98 16.95 6.28
N ASN A 18 -16.53 17.90 7.02
CA ASN A 18 -15.86 19.16 7.38
C ASN A 18 -14.65 18.98 8.33
N GLN A 19 -14.51 17.84 9.00
CA GLN A 19 -13.38 17.57 9.92
C GLN A 19 -12.20 16.86 9.24
N CYS A 20 -12.46 15.83 8.43
CA CYS A 20 -11.39 15.01 7.84
C CYS A 20 -11.39 14.94 6.31
N GLY A 21 -12.31 15.65 5.64
CA GLY A 21 -12.38 15.70 4.18
C GLY A 21 -12.88 14.41 3.51
N GLN A 22 -13.39 13.44 4.27
CA GLN A 22 -13.93 12.20 3.69
C GLN A 22 -15.30 12.44 3.03
N LYS A 23 -15.50 11.91 1.82
CA LYS A 23 -16.82 11.91 1.14
C LYS A 23 -17.87 11.12 1.95
N ALA A 24 -19.09 11.64 2.02
CA ALA A 24 -20.20 11.02 2.77
C ALA A 24 -20.62 9.66 2.21
N SER A 25 -20.61 9.47 0.89
CA SER A 25 -20.93 8.20 0.25
C SER A 25 -19.70 7.33 0.10
N VAL A 26 -19.33 6.62 1.16
CA VAL A 26 -18.26 5.61 1.10
C VAL A 26 -18.85 4.30 0.59
N LYS A 27 -18.80 4.12 -0.74
CA LYS A 27 -19.22 2.89 -1.43
C LYS A 27 -18.20 1.77 -1.21
N GLU A 28 -18.59 0.55 -1.55
CA GLU A 28 -17.65 -0.56 -1.60
C GLU A 28 -16.48 -0.24 -2.54
N LEU A 29 -15.27 -0.61 -2.12
CA LEU A 29 -14.03 -0.34 -2.86
C LEU A 29 -14.10 -1.01 -4.24
N ASN A 30 -13.92 -0.23 -5.30
CA ASN A 30 -13.86 -0.71 -6.66
C ASN A 30 -12.52 -0.36 -7.31
N LEU A 31 -12.25 -0.90 -8.52
CA LEU A 31 -10.99 -0.66 -9.23
C LEU A 31 -10.78 0.82 -9.58
N HIS A 32 -11.85 1.50 -9.98
CA HIS A 32 -11.79 2.92 -10.33
C HIS A 32 -11.32 3.76 -9.14
N ASP A 33 -11.78 3.45 -7.92
CA ASP A 33 -11.35 4.13 -6.70
C ASP A 33 -9.84 3.97 -6.48
N VAL A 34 -9.29 2.76 -6.66
CA VAL A 34 -7.85 2.48 -6.48
C VAL A 34 -7.01 3.23 -7.51
N VAL A 35 -7.41 3.20 -8.79
CA VAL A 35 -6.70 3.90 -9.87
C VAL A 35 -6.80 5.42 -9.69
N HIS A 36 -7.96 5.92 -9.31
CA HIS A 36 -8.17 7.34 -9.06
C HIS A 36 -7.32 7.81 -7.86
N GLU A 37 -7.29 7.05 -6.76
CA GLU A 37 -6.41 7.34 -5.60
C GLU A 37 -4.92 7.31 -5.97
N ALA A 38 -4.50 6.44 -6.89
CA ALA A 38 -3.12 6.42 -7.37
C ALA A 38 -2.72 7.73 -8.06
N TRP A 39 -3.61 8.28 -8.89
CA TRP A 39 -3.37 9.54 -9.61
C TRP A 39 -3.27 10.74 -8.67
N HIS A 40 -4.16 10.82 -7.66
CA HIS A 40 -4.14 11.90 -6.67
C HIS A 40 -3.06 11.73 -5.58
N GLY A 41 -2.61 10.51 -5.32
CA GLY A 41 -1.61 10.23 -4.29
C GLY A 41 -0.21 10.74 -4.62
N ILE A 42 0.10 11.00 -5.89
CA ILE A 42 1.37 11.58 -6.32
C ILE A 42 1.42 13.09 -6.06
N THR A 43 0.26 13.76 -5.95
CA THR A 43 0.15 15.22 -5.85
C THR A 43 -0.20 15.74 -4.46
N HIS A 44 -0.67 14.89 -3.54
CA HIS A 44 -0.95 15.25 -2.15
C HIS A 44 -0.29 14.28 -1.16
N THR A 45 0.79 14.74 -0.52
CA THR A 45 1.46 14.04 0.58
C THR A 45 0.64 14.20 1.87
N ASP A 46 -0.34 13.32 2.08
CA ASP A 46 -1.08 13.24 3.35
C ASP A 46 -0.16 12.71 4.47
N ASN A 47 -0.27 13.27 5.68
CA ASN A 47 0.49 12.91 6.91
C ASN A 47 0.28 11.45 7.42
N GLY A 48 -0.32 10.57 6.62
CA GLY A 48 -0.72 9.22 7.00
C GLY A 48 0.36 8.15 6.89
N ILE A 49 1.50 8.42 6.22
CA ILE A 49 2.50 7.38 5.92
C ILE A 49 3.18 6.81 7.17
N LEU A 50 3.61 7.65 8.10
CA LEU A 50 4.26 7.20 9.35
C LEU A 50 3.30 6.36 10.21
N ARG A 51 2.03 6.78 10.24
CA ARG A 51 0.98 6.04 10.94
C ARG A 51 0.71 4.70 10.26
N LEU A 52 0.59 4.67 8.94
CA LEU A 52 0.42 3.44 8.18
C LEU A 52 1.56 2.46 8.45
N ILE A 53 2.82 2.92 8.38
CA ILE A 53 4.00 2.10 8.66
C ILE A 53 3.91 1.53 10.09
N LYS A 54 3.65 2.39 11.09
CA LYS A 54 3.48 1.95 12.48
C LYS A 54 2.37 0.91 12.63
N ASP A 55 1.21 1.16 12.04
CA ASP A 55 0.05 0.27 12.15
C ASP A 55 0.27 -1.05 11.39
N LEU A 56 1.02 -1.05 10.28
CA LEU A 56 1.44 -2.28 9.57
C LEU A 56 2.44 -3.11 10.38
N PHE A 57 3.38 -2.48 11.11
CA PHE A 57 4.30 -3.19 12.01
C PHE A 57 3.60 -3.77 13.24
N LEU A 58 2.73 -3.00 13.89
CA LEU A 58 2.16 -3.39 15.18
C LEU A 58 0.88 -4.22 15.04
N CYS A 59 -0.01 -3.82 14.13
CA CYS A 59 -1.37 -4.34 14.03
C CYS A 59 -1.84 -4.44 12.56
N PRO A 60 -1.15 -5.18 11.67
CA PRO A 60 -1.41 -5.17 10.23
C PRO A 60 -2.86 -5.55 9.89
N LYS A 61 -3.43 -6.52 10.62
CA LYS A 61 -4.84 -6.92 10.46
C LYS A 61 -5.80 -5.72 10.59
N SER A 62 -5.53 -4.81 11.51
CA SER A 62 -6.38 -3.64 11.75
C SER A 62 -6.35 -2.65 10.59
N VAL A 63 -5.23 -2.55 9.86
CA VAL A 63 -5.10 -1.70 8.67
C VAL A 63 -6.10 -2.15 7.61
N TYR A 64 -6.05 -3.44 7.24
CA TYR A 64 -6.94 -3.99 6.22
C TYR A 64 -8.42 -3.90 6.61
N VAL A 65 -8.76 -4.27 7.85
CA VAL A 65 -10.15 -4.23 8.33
C VAL A 65 -10.72 -2.81 8.28
N ASN A 66 -9.96 -1.82 8.78
CA ASN A 66 -10.38 -0.42 8.81
C ASN A 66 -10.41 0.19 7.40
N TYR A 67 -9.42 -0.11 6.56
CA TYR A 67 -9.40 0.39 5.19
C TYR A 67 -10.59 -0.15 4.39
N PHE A 68 -10.88 -1.46 4.49
CA PHE A 68 -12.01 -2.10 3.81
C PHE A 68 -13.38 -1.70 4.37
N SER A 69 -13.47 -1.34 5.65
CA SER A 69 -14.70 -0.77 6.24
C SER A 69 -14.97 0.67 5.79
N GLY A 70 -13.96 1.33 5.20
CA GLY A 70 -14.09 2.64 4.58
C GLY A 70 -13.29 3.76 5.25
N GLN A 71 -12.42 3.46 6.22
CA GLN A 71 -11.53 4.45 6.85
C GLN A 71 -10.31 4.78 5.96
N ARG A 72 -10.53 5.11 4.69
CA ARG A 72 -9.46 5.26 3.69
C ARG A 72 -8.60 6.50 3.91
N LYS A 73 -9.18 7.60 4.42
CA LYS A 73 -8.46 8.85 4.70
C LYS A 73 -7.44 8.76 5.85
N LYS A 74 -7.54 7.75 6.71
CA LYS A 74 -6.61 7.49 7.81
C LYS A 74 -5.28 6.91 7.33
N TYR A 75 -5.28 6.18 6.22
CA TYR A 75 -4.12 5.45 5.71
C TYR A 75 -3.60 6.08 4.43
N PHE A 76 -2.30 5.94 4.20
CA PHE A 76 -1.67 6.41 2.98
C PHE A 76 -2.12 5.58 1.77
N SER A 77 -2.16 6.18 0.58
CA SER A 77 -2.58 5.50 -0.65
C SER A 77 -1.82 4.18 -0.86
N PRO A 78 -2.50 3.03 -1.05
CA PRO A 78 -1.84 1.74 -1.25
C PRO A 78 -0.87 1.73 -2.43
N VAL A 79 -1.27 2.33 -3.56
CA VAL A 79 -0.45 2.38 -4.78
C VAL A 79 0.78 3.26 -4.57
N THR A 80 0.57 4.46 -4.02
CA THR A 80 1.68 5.40 -3.77
C THR A 80 2.64 4.83 -2.71
N PHE A 81 2.11 4.19 -1.66
CA PHE A 81 2.92 3.51 -0.64
C PHE A 81 3.81 2.45 -1.28
N PHE A 82 3.23 1.57 -2.11
CA PHE A 82 3.98 0.53 -2.82
C PHE A 82 5.06 1.11 -3.74
N LEU A 83 4.75 2.12 -4.55
CA LEU A 83 5.73 2.72 -5.46
C LEU A 83 6.89 3.39 -4.72
N ILE A 84 6.60 4.15 -3.66
CA ILE A 84 7.63 4.83 -2.85
C ILE A 84 8.49 3.80 -2.12
N SER A 85 7.87 2.83 -1.44
CA SER A 85 8.60 1.77 -0.73
C SER A 85 9.45 0.95 -1.70
N ALA A 86 8.92 0.58 -2.87
CA ALA A 86 9.68 -0.15 -3.87
C ALA A 86 10.88 0.62 -4.38
N GLY A 87 10.72 1.90 -4.71
CA GLY A 87 11.83 2.76 -5.14
C GLY A 87 12.90 2.91 -4.05
N ILE A 88 12.47 3.19 -2.81
CA ILE A 88 13.39 3.33 -1.67
C ILE A 88 14.16 2.03 -1.41
N LEU A 89 13.46 0.89 -1.38
CA LEU A 89 14.07 -0.38 -1.02
C LEU A 89 14.96 -0.95 -2.14
N LEU A 90 14.63 -0.72 -3.40
CA LEU A 90 15.54 -0.99 -4.52
C LEU A 90 16.82 -0.15 -4.40
N PHE A 91 16.67 1.16 -4.18
CA PHE A 91 17.81 2.07 -4.09
C PHE A 91 18.70 1.74 -2.88
N LEU A 92 18.11 1.62 -1.70
CA LEU A 92 18.83 1.30 -0.47
C LEU A 92 19.42 -0.11 -0.51
N GLY A 93 18.69 -1.09 -1.06
CA GLY A 93 19.18 -2.47 -1.18
C GLY A 93 20.49 -2.55 -1.96
N VAL A 94 20.56 -1.89 -3.12
CA VAL A 94 21.80 -1.82 -3.92
C VAL A 94 22.91 -1.10 -3.15
N LYS A 95 22.61 0.03 -2.50
CA LYS A 95 23.63 0.81 -1.76
C LYS A 95 24.17 0.10 -0.53
N ILE A 96 23.32 -0.59 0.21
CA ILE A 96 23.71 -1.40 1.37
C ILE A 96 24.58 -2.55 0.89
N PHE A 97 24.19 -3.22 -0.20
CA PHE A 97 24.98 -4.31 -0.78
C PHE A 97 26.37 -3.83 -1.24
N ASP A 98 26.43 -2.75 -2.03
CA ASP A 98 27.71 -2.16 -2.48
C ASP A 98 28.59 -1.74 -1.29
N TYR A 99 28.00 -1.24 -0.20
CA TYR A 99 28.73 -0.86 1.01
C TYR A 99 29.29 -2.08 1.76
N GLU A 100 28.53 -3.17 1.85
CA GLU A 100 28.97 -4.44 2.45
C GLU A 100 30.13 -5.05 1.66
N ASP A 101 30.01 -5.14 0.33
CA ASP A 101 31.09 -5.61 -0.56
C ASP A 101 32.37 -4.78 -0.39
N TYR A 102 32.23 -3.45 -0.34
CA TYR A 102 33.36 -2.55 -0.07
C TYR A 102 33.99 -2.80 1.31
N ARG A 103 33.17 -2.98 2.35
CA ARG A 103 33.62 -3.20 3.73
C ARG A 103 34.37 -4.52 3.89
N ILE A 104 33.89 -5.57 3.23
CA ILE A 104 34.44 -6.93 3.32
C ILE A 104 35.59 -7.13 2.31
N LYS A 105 35.79 -6.18 1.38
CA LYS A 105 36.78 -6.25 0.28
C LYS A 105 36.56 -7.47 -0.62
N GLU A 106 35.31 -7.88 -0.75
CA GLU A 106 34.89 -8.99 -1.59
C GLU A 106 33.83 -8.48 -2.56
N PHE A 107 34.04 -8.68 -3.86
CA PHE A 107 33.04 -8.32 -4.86
C PHE A 107 32.12 -9.52 -5.07
N ASN A 108 30.98 -9.53 -4.37
CA ASN A 108 30.03 -10.63 -4.43
C ASN A 108 29.04 -10.42 -5.58
N GLU A 109 29.52 -10.65 -6.79
CA GLU A 109 28.75 -10.52 -8.03
C GLU A 109 27.46 -11.35 -7.97
N PHE A 110 27.54 -12.59 -7.46
CA PHE A 110 26.37 -13.46 -7.30
C PHE A 110 25.31 -12.83 -6.38
N GLY A 111 25.70 -12.31 -5.21
CA GLY A 111 24.77 -11.69 -4.27
C GLY A 111 24.09 -10.45 -4.85
N ARG A 112 24.83 -9.65 -5.64
CA ARG A 112 24.28 -8.48 -6.32
C ARG A 112 23.24 -8.89 -7.37
N TYR A 113 23.56 -9.89 -8.19
CA TYR A 113 22.61 -10.43 -9.16
C TYR A 113 21.39 -11.05 -8.47
N ALA A 114 21.59 -11.84 -7.41
CA ALA A 114 20.51 -12.44 -6.65
C ALA A 114 19.58 -11.39 -6.03
N LEU A 115 20.13 -10.29 -5.49
CA LEU A 115 19.36 -9.17 -4.95
C LEU A 115 18.50 -8.51 -6.03
N LEU A 116 19.10 -8.16 -7.18
CA LEU A 116 18.39 -7.53 -8.29
C LEU A 116 17.30 -8.47 -8.85
N GLU A 117 17.67 -9.71 -9.16
CA GLU A 117 16.75 -10.74 -9.66
C GLU A 117 15.55 -10.94 -8.75
N THR A 118 15.78 -11.04 -7.43
CA THR A 118 14.69 -11.24 -6.47
C THR A 118 13.70 -10.08 -6.55
N LYS A 119 14.18 -8.82 -6.53
CA LYS A 119 13.29 -7.66 -6.57
C LYS A 119 12.57 -7.47 -7.91
N PHE A 120 13.24 -7.73 -9.02
CA PHE A 120 12.61 -7.67 -10.34
C PHE A 120 11.55 -8.77 -10.49
N LYS A 121 11.81 -9.98 -9.98
CA LYS A 121 10.83 -11.07 -9.97
C LYS A 121 9.59 -10.70 -9.17
N THR A 122 9.73 -10.13 -7.97
CA THR A 122 8.59 -9.65 -7.17
C THR A 122 7.70 -8.70 -7.98
N LEU A 123 8.30 -7.68 -8.61
CA LEU A 123 7.55 -6.71 -9.41
C LEU A 123 6.84 -7.36 -10.61
N LEU A 124 7.51 -8.29 -11.29
CA LEU A 124 6.98 -8.97 -12.46
C LEU A 124 5.88 -9.98 -12.12
N LEU A 125 6.00 -10.65 -10.97
CA LEU A 125 5.07 -11.69 -10.51
C LEU A 125 3.88 -11.13 -9.73
N LEU A 126 3.96 -9.90 -9.22
CA LEU A 126 2.86 -9.26 -8.47
C LEU A 126 1.49 -9.33 -9.18
N PRO A 127 1.35 -9.06 -10.49
CA PRO A 127 0.06 -9.20 -11.18
C PRO A 127 -0.47 -10.64 -11.16
N PHE A 128 0.43 -11.63 -11.23
CA PHE A 128 0.09 -13.04 -11.20
C PHE A 128 -0.36 -13.48 -9.79
N GLU A 129 0.32 -13.01 -8.75
CA GLU A 129 -0.07 -13.24 -7.35
C GLU A 129 -1.45 -12.66 -7.04
N ILE A 130 -1.70 -11.40 -7.47
CA ILE A 130 -3.01 -10.75 -7.39
C ILE A 130 -4.05 -11.58 -8.13
N PHE A 131 -3.75 -12.03 -9.35
CA PHE A 131 -4.69 -12.79 -10.16
C PHE A 131 -5.05 -14.15 -9.55
N ILE A 132 -4.05 -14.93 -9.12
CA ILE A 132 -4.26 -16.24 -8.49
C ILE A 132 -5.10 -16.07 -7.21
N THR A 133 -4.67 -15.19 -6.32
CA THR A 133 -5.39 -15.00 -5.06
C THR A 133 -6.78 -14.44 -5.26
N TRP A 134 -6.97 -13.57 -6.25
CA TRP A 134 -8.30 -13.12 -6.62
C TRP A 134 -9.17 -14.29 -7.06
N ILE A 135 -8.69 -15.19 -7.94
CA ILE A 135 -9.45 -16.38 -8.33
C ILE A 135 -9.82 -17.25 -7.12
N LEU A 136 -8.85 -17.52 -6.24
CA LEU A 136 -9.06 -18.36 -5.05
C LEU A 136 -10.06 -17.76 -4.07
N PHE A 137 -10.07 -16.44 -3.92
CA PHE A 137 -10.87 -15.74 -2.92
C PHE A 137 -11.98 -14.85 -3.50
N ARG A 138 -12.30 -14.98 -4.79
CA ARG A 138 -13.28 -14.11 -5.49
C ARG A 138 -14.67 -14.12 -4.85
N ASN A 139 -15.03 -15.21 -4.16
CA ASN A 139 -16.31 -15.33 -3.46
C ASN A 139 -16.35 -14.53 -2.14
N ARG A 140 -15.19 -14.12 -1.60
CA ARG A 140 -15.08 -13.40 -0.32
C ARG A 140 -14.63 -11.96 -0.50
N TYR A 141 -13.76 -11.69 -1.47
CA TYR A 141 -13.18 -10.37 -1.71
C TYR A 141 -13.26 -9.99 -3.18
N ASN A 142 -13.63 -8.74 -3.44
CA ASN A 142 -13.56 -8.18 -4.77
C ASN A 142 -12.10 -7.89 -5.18
N LEU A 143 -11.86 -7.71 -6.48
CA LEU A 143 -10.51 -7.52 -7.03
C LEU A 143 -9.80 -6.30 -6.41
N ALA A 144 -10.52 -5.21 -6.13
CA ALA A 144 -9.94 -4.01 -5.56
C ALA A 144 -9.38 -4.23 -4.15
N LYS A 145 -10.11 -4.96 -3.28
CA LYS A 145 -9.63 -5.33 -1.95
C LYS A 145 -8.40 -6.24 -2.04
N ASN A 146 -8.39 -7.16 -3.01
CA ASN A 146 -7.25 -8.05 -3.25
C ASN A 146 -6.00 -7.26 -3.71
N ILE A 147 -6.15 -6.31 -4.64
CA ILE A 147 -5.07 -5.43 -5.07
C ILE A 147 -4.51 -4.63 -3.89
N VAL A 148 -5.38 -3.98 -3.09
CA VAL A 148 -4.93 -3.20 -1.92
C VAL A 148 -4.18 -4.07 -0.91
N PHE A 149 -4.64 -5.31 -0.71
CA PHE A 149 -3.96 -6.26 0.17
C PHE A 149 -2.51 -6.47 -0.27
N TRP A 150 -2.31 -6.84 -1.55
CA TRP A 150 -0.99 -7.12 -2.10
C TRP A 150 -0.08 -5.90 -2.18
N LEU A 151 -0.63 -4.71 -2.48
CA LEU A 151 0.15 -3.47 -2.52
C LEU A 151 0.70 -3.09 -1.14
N TYR A 152 -0.13 -3.13 -0.09
CA TYR A 152 0.37 -2.88 1.26
C TYR A 152 1.32 -3.97 1.73
N LEU A 153 1.03 -5.24 1.41
CA LEU A 153 1.89 -6.36 1.80
C LEU A 153 3.28 -6.25 1.18
N ASN A 154 3.36 -6.07 -0.15
CA ASN A 154 4.64 -5.94 -0.86
C ASN A 154 5.36 -4.65 -0.50
N GLY A 155 4.63 -3.54 -0.36
CA GLY A 155 5.23 -2.28 0.05
C GLY A 155 5.81 -2.31 1.47
N PHE A 156 5.33 -3.23 2.31
CA PHE A 156 5.79 -3.39 3.68
C PHE A 156 6.88 -4.45 3.85
N LEU A 157 6.66 -5.66 3.32
CA LEU A 157 7.56 -6.80 3.50
C LEU A 157 8.70 -6.82 2.48
N PHE A 158 8.47 -6.26 1.29
CA PHE A 158 9.42 -6.25 0.18
C PHE A 158 10.07 -7.62 -0.10
N THR A 159 9.28 -8.69 0.00
CA THR A 159 9.47 -9.98 -0.68
C THR A 159 8.86 -9.94 -2.05
#